data_AF-A0A948H226-F1
#
_entry.id   AF-A0A948H226-F1
#
_cell.length_a   1.000
_cell.length_b   1.000
_cell.length_c   1.000
_cell.angle_alpha   90.00
_cell.angle_beta   90.00
_cell.angle_gamma   90.00
#
_symmetry.space_group_name_H-M   'P 1'
#
loop_
_entity.id
_entity.type
_entity.pdbx_description
1 polymer ?
#
loop_
_entity_poly.entity_id
_entity_poly.type
_entity_poly.pdbx_seq_one_letter_code
_entity_poly.pdbx_strand_id
1 'polypeptide(L)'
;MKNRVKIVGVITLRSPLSHGADEKMGTDTKFRRMTYMVSGEPMDVPIISGNSIRGQMRRVAAMDFLERLGLAKEKLLTDSLYYMMFSGGALEKGAGKPYIDIGSKRQLREMMPFMSLFGGAIENQIMAGKLEVDHAIPICSELIEYTNIEEKKSFWDMLEEIYYTRRDDLEEKSGEVKTQQMKYTTECLSAGTRLLHGFTLNYVNEVEEACFYNALRLWIEKDSIGGLSAIGHGRFRGGYLIDQKIEIEKADISAYGKYMEENKKKLTDYVHRLEQPKTLKPSKTQNENSSD
;
A
#
# COMPACT_ATOMS: atom_id res chain seq x y z
N MET A 1 12.12 9.13 21.39
CA MET A 1 11.17 9.11 20.26
C MET A 1 11.42 10.35 19.42
N LYS A 2 11.69 10.20 18.12
CA LYS A 2 11.70 11.36 17.21
C LYS A 2 10.26 11.80 16.96
N ASN A 3 10.01 13.09 16.96
CA ASN A 3 8.65 13.61 16.73
C ASN A 3 8.19 13.35 15.30
N ARG A 4 9.06 13.57 14.32
CA ARG A 4 8.78 13.37 12.89
C ARG A 4 10.07 13.06 12.13
N VAL A 5 10.03 12.11 11.21
CA VAL A 5 11.13 11.81 10.26
C VAL A 5 10.59 11.99 8.85
N LYS A 6 11.31 12.73 8.00
CA LYS A 6 10.92 12.93 6.59
C LYS A 6 11.82 12.12 5.68
N ILE A 7 11.21 11.43 4.72
CA ILE A 7 11.93 10.66 3.71
C ILE A 7 11.47 11.17 2.35
N VAL A 8 12.39 11.69 1.53
CA VAL A 8 12.07 12.26 0.22
C VAL A 8 12.88 11.53 -0.84
N GLY A 9 12.28 11.26 -1.99
CA GLY A 9 12.95 10.54 -3.06
C GLY A 9 12.43 10.86 -4.44
N VAL A 10 13.17 10.37 -5.42
CA VAL A 10 12.80 10.45 -6.84
C VAL A 10 12.63 9.04 -7.38
N ILE A 11 11.48 8.79 -7.98
CA ILE A 11 11.17 7.57 -8.73
C ILE A 11 11.43 7.87 -10.21
N THR A 12 12.25 7.08 -10.88
CA THR A 12 12.47 7.17 -12.33
C THR A 12 11.87 5.95 -13.01
N LEU A 13 10.89 6.16 -13.88
CA LEU A 13 10.22 5.06 -14.59
C LEU A 13 11.19 4.38 -15.57
N ARG A 14 11.13 3.05 -15.62
CA ARG A 14 11.89 2.18 -16.53
C ARG A 14 11.01 1.52 -17.58
N SER A 15 9.70 1.50 -17.37
CA SER A 15 8.69 1.14 -18.35
C SER A 15 7.46 2.05 -18.20
N PRO A 16 6.53 2.07 -19.16
CA PRO A 16 5.32 2.88 -19.05
C PRO A 16 4.54 2.54 -17.79
N LEU A 17 4.02 3.56 -17.13
CA LEU A 17 3.27 3.42 -15.90
C LEU A 17 1.79 3.66 -16.15
N SER A 18 0.96 2.71 -15.73
CA SER A 18 -0.50 2.89 -15.68
C SER A 18 -0.96 3.15 -14.24
N HIS A 19 -1.80 4.16 -14.06
CA HIS A 19 -2.57 4.36 -12.83
C HIS A 19 -3.92 4.95 -13.21
N GLY A 20 -4.93 4.09 -13.38
CA GLY A 20 -6.23 4.51 -13.89
C GLY A 20 -6.96 5.51 -12.98
N ALA A 21 -7.64 6.47 -13.60
CA ALA A 21 -8.66 7.27 -12.95
C ALA A 21 -9.85 6.37 -12.52
N ASP A 22 -10.68 6.86 -11.59
CA ASP A 22 -11.86 6.11 -11.12
C ASP A 22 -12.94 6.01 -12.21
N GLU A 23 -12.91 6.93 -13.19
CA GLU A 23 -13.81 6.94 -14.33
C GLU A 23 -13.16 6.34 -15.57
N LYS A 24 -13.91 5.48 -16.28
CA LYS A 24 -13.55 4.94 -17.58
C LYS A 24 -14.45 5.58 -18.64
N MET A 25 -13.87 6.06 -19.73
CA MET A 25 -14.64 6.45 -20.92
C MET A 25 -14.68 5.28 -21.89
N GLY A 26 -15.72 4.45 -21.80
CA GLY A 26 -15.85 3.25 -22.63
C GLY A 26 -14.69 2.26 -22.40
N THR A 27 -13.92 1.98 -23.45
CA THR A 27 -12.74 1.10 -23.38
C THR A 27 -11.46 1.81 -22.96
N ASP A 28 -11.49 3.15 -22.88
CA ASP A 28 -10.29 3.95 -22.68
C ASP A 28 -10.11 4.26 -21.19
N THR A 29 -8.92 3.95 -20.68
CA THR A 29 -8.54 4.25 -19.30
C THR A 29 -7.56 5.42 -19.30
N LYS A 30 -8.01 6.58 -18.83
CA LYS A 30 -7.14 7.75 -18.65
C LYS A 30 -6.30 7.63 -17.37
N PHE A 31 -5.14 8.28 -17.38
CA PHE A 31 -4.26 8.34 -16.24
C PHE A 31 -4.89 9.20 -15.15
N ARG A 32 -4.76 8.78 -13.89
CA ARG A 32 -5.31 9.47 -12.73
C ARG A 32 -4.72 10.86 -12.61
N ARG A 33 -5.59 11.85 -12.48
CA ARG A 33 -5.20 13.26 -12.26
C ARG A 33 -5.76 13.81 -10.96
N MET A 34 -5.11 14.84 -10.44
CA MET A 34 -5.61 15.67 -9.34
C MET A 34 -5.39 17.14 -9.69
N THR A 35 -6.28 18.01 -9.24
CA THR A 35 -6.18 19.45 -9.50
C THR A 35 -5.10 20.09 -8.62
N TYR A 36 -4.17 20.79 -9.26
CA TYR A 36 -3.13 21.64 -8.66
C TYR A 36 -3.36 23.09 -9.09
N MET A 37 -2.92 24.04 -8.27
CA MET A 37 -2.96 25.46 -8.61
C MET A 37 -1.60 25.86 -9.21
N VAL A 38 -1.50 25.86 -10.53
CA VAL A 38 -0.27 26.15 -11.26
C VAL A 38 -0.28 27.62 -11.65
N SER A 39 0.61 28.42 -11.06
CA SER A 39 0.69 29.86 -11.29
C SER A 39 -0.65 30.59 -11.12
N GLY A 40 -1.46 30.14 -10.15
CA GLY A 40 -2.77 30.72 -9.83
C GLY A 40 -3.97 30.12 -10.58
N GLU A 41 -3.75 29.24 -11.55
CA GLU A 41 -4.82 28.60 -12.33
C GLU A 41 -4.97 27.10 -12.00
N PRO A 42 -6.19 26.57 -11.93
CA PRO A 42 -6.41 25.14 -11.69
C PRO A 42 -5.98 24.31 -12.89
N MET A 43 -5.19 23.26 -12.64
CA MET A 43 -4.70 22.33 -13.66
C MET A 43 -4.73 20.89 -13.16
N ASP A 44 -5.25 19.98 -13.99
CA ASP A 44 -5.31 18.56 -13.66
C ASP A 44 -4.00 17.85 -14.04
N VAL A 45 -3.27 17.45 -13.01
CA VAL A 45 -1.90 16.92 -13.11
C VAL A 45 -1.91 15.40 -12.92
N PRO A 46 -1.19 14.62 -13.74
CA PRO A 46 -1.11 13.18 -13.54
C PRO A 46 -0.35 12.85 -12.25
N ILE A 47 -0.91 11.99 -11.40
CA ILE A 47 -0.29 11.60 -10.13
C ILE A 47 -0.36 10.10 -9.90
N ILE A 48 0.53 9.58 -9.06
CA ILE A 48 0.29 8.29 -8.38
C ILE A 48 -0.26 8.58 -6.99
N SER A 49 -1.39 7.95 -6.67
CA SER A 49 -1.97 8.13 -5.34
C SER A 49 -1.04 7.60 -4.24
N GLY A 50 -0.86 8.39 -3.16
CA GLY A 50 -0.14 7.93 -1.98
C GLY A 50 -0.76 6.64 -1.42
N ASN A 51 -2.08 6.48 -1.52
CA ASN A 51 -2.78 5.24 -1.16
C ASN A 51 -2.32 4.01 -1.97
N SER A 52 -2.07 4.16 -3.28
CA SER A 52 -1.55 3.07 -4.12
C SER A 52 -0.16 2.62 -3.65
N ILE A 53 0.75 3.57 -3.42
CA ILE A 53 2.11 3.29 -2.95
C ILE A 53 2.07 2.69 -1.55
N ARG A 54 1.30 3.29 -0.64
CA ARG A 54 1.08 2.83 0.73
C ARG A 54 0.56 1.40 0.78
N GLY A 55 -0.40 1.05 -0.07
CA GLY A 55 -0.94 -0.31 -0.16
C GLY A 55 0.09 -1.32 -0.65
N GLN A 56 0.93 -0.96 -1.62
CA GLN A 56 2.02 -1.82 -2.08
C GLN A 56 3.07 -2.05 -0.99
N MET A 57 3.51 -0.99 -0.31
CA MET A 57 4.45 -1.11 0.80
C MET A 57 3.90 -1.91 1.97
N ARG A 58 2.61 -1.74 2.29
CA ARG A 58 1.93 -2.54 3.33
C ARG A 58 2.05 -4.03 3.03
N ARG A 59 1.75 -4.44 1.79
CA ARG A 59 1.82 -5.84 1.37
C ARG A 59 3.25 -6.39 1.44
N VAL A 60 4.24 -5.59 1.06
CA VAL A 60 5.66 -5.96 1.19
C VAL A 60 6.04 -6.17 2.66
N ALA A 61 5.69 -5.22 3.54
CA ALA A 61 5.98 -5.31 4.97
C ALA A 61 5.27 -6.49 5.65
N ALA A 62 4.01 -6.74 5.28
CA ALA A 62 3.25 -7.88 5.81
C ALA A 62 3.85 -9.23 5.38
N MET A 63 4.30 -9.33 4.13
CA MET A 63 4.96 -10.54 3.63
C MET A 63 6.29 -10.80 4.32
N ASP A 64 7.17 -9.79 4.41
CA ASP A 64 8.46 -9.90 5.11
C ASP A 64 8.27 -10.30 6.58
N PHE A 65 7.27 -9.73 7.27
CA PHE A 65 6.92 -10.11 8.63
C PHE A 65 6.58 -11.60 8.73
N LEU A 66 5.70 -12.11 7.86
CA LEU A 66 5.30 -13.53 7.87
C LEU A 66 6.45 -14.46 7.48
N GLU A 67 7.28 -14.08 6.51
CA GLU A 67 8.44 -14.86 6.09
C GLU A 67 9.45 -15.02 7.24
N ARG A 68 9.74 -13.95 7.98
CA ARG A 68 10.64 -13.98 9.15
C ARG A 68 10.11 -14.88 10.27
N LEU A 69 8.79 -14.95 10.42
CA LEU A 69 8.14 -15.87 11.37
C LEU A 69 8.07 -17.32 10.87
N GLY A 70 8.32 -17.57 9.57
CA GLY A 70 8.16 -18.88 8.94
C GLY A 70 6.73 -19.20 8.52
N LEU A 71 5.80 -18.24 8.61
CA LEU A 71 4.37 -18.42 8.40
C LEU A 71 3.92 -18.16 6.95
N ALA A 72 4.80 -17.65 6.08
CA ALA A 72 4.43 -17.25 4.71
C ALA A 72 3.92 -18.40 3.82
N LYS A 73 4.29 -19.65 4.13
CA LYS A 73 3.86 -20.85 3.38
C LYS A 73 2.67 -21.56 4.01
N GLU A 74 2.27 -21.14 5.19
CA GLU A 74 1.19 -21.76 5.93
C GLU A 74 -0.14 -21.13 5.46
N LYS A 75 -1.09 -21.94 4.97
CA LYS A 75 -2.45 -21.49 4.58
C LYS A 75 -3.31 -21.16 5.81
N LEU A 76 -2.76 -20.47 6.80
CA LEU A 76 -3.36 -20.34 8.13
C LEU A 76 -4.07 -19.02 8.39
N LEU A 77 -3.73 -17.97 7.63
CA LEU A 77 -4.38 -16.68 7.83
C LEU A 77 -5.87 -16.78 7.47
N THR A 78 -6.72 -16.56 8.46
CA THR A 78 -8.14 -16.34 8.22
C THR A 78 -8.32 -15.14 7.28
N ASP A 79 -9.40 -15.13 6.50
CA ASP A 79 -9.69 -14.03 5.57
C ASP A 79 -9.66 -12.67 6.27
N SER A 80 -10.22 -12.59 7.48
CA SER A 80 -10.22 -11.36 8.29
C SER A 80 -8.80 -10.88 8.62
N LEU A 81 -7.94 -11.78 9.08
CA LEU A 81 -6.54 -11.45 9.39
C LEU A 81 -5.75 -11.10 8.13
N TYR A 82 -5.98 -11.82 7.02
CA TYR A 82 -5.38 -11.52 5.73
C TYR A 82 -5.78 -10.12 5.24
N TYR A 83 -7.07 -9.80 5.21
CA TYR A 83 -7.53 -8.47 4.81
C TYR A 83 -7.00 -7.39 5.74
N MET A 84 -6.96 -7.64 7.05
CA MET A 84 -6.35 -6.75 8.02
C MET A 84 -4.89 -6.48 7.66
N MET A 85 -4.06 -7.51 7.46
CA MET A 85 -2.63 -7.35 7.21
C MET A 85 -2.31 -6.74 5.84
N PHE A 86 -3.00 -7.15 4.77
CA PHE A 86 -2.62 -6.83 3.38
C PHE A 86 -3.44 -5.71 2.74
N SER A 87 -4.69 -5.51 3.19
CA SER A 87 -5.63 -4.55 2.59
C SER A 87 -6.04 -3.43 3.54
N GLY A 88 -5.65 -3.50 4.81
CA GLY A 88 -6.05 -2.52 5.83
C GLY A 88 -7.35 -2.86 6.55
N GLY A 89 -7.90 -4.06 6.33
CA GLY A 89 -9.13 -4.55 6.95
C GLY A 89 -10.41 -4.03 6.31
N ALA A 90 -11.53 -4.58 6.74
CA ALA A 90 -12.87 -4.09 6.41
C ALA A 90 -13.61 -3.78 7.72
N LEU A 91 -14.44 -2.74 7.71
CA LEU A 91 -15.34 -2.47 8.84
C LEU A 91 -16.50 -3.45 8.76
N GLU A 92 -16.67 -4.27 9.79
CA GLU A 92 -17.81 -5.18 9.88
C GLU A 92 -19.04 -4.41 10.37
N LYS A 93 -20.16 -4.52 9.66
CA LYS A 93 -21.43 -3.92 10.11
C LYS A 93 -22.10 -4.85 11.12
N GLY A 94 -22.00 -4.51 12.41
CA GLY A 94 -22.81 -5.09 13.49
C GLY A 94 -22.08 -6.10 14.40
N ALA A 95 -22.47 -6.08 15.68
CA ALA A 95 -22.11 -7.01 16.77
C ALA A 95 -20.66 -7.03 17.33
N GLY A 96 -19.74 -6.20 16.84
CA GLY A 96 -18.47 -5.94 17.54
C GLY A 96 -18.67 -5.17 18.85
N LYS A 97 -17.83 -5.39 19.87
CA LYS A 97 -17.85 -4.57 21.10
C LYS A 97 -17.69 -3.09 20.69
N PRO A 98 -18.49 -2.16 21.25
CA PRO A 98 -18.39 -0.74 20.90
C PRO A 98 -17.00 -0.15 21.22
N TYR A 99 -16.25 -0.83 22.08
CA TYR A 99 -14.89 -0.46 22.47
C TYR A 99 -13.93 -1.61 22.19
N ILE A 100 -12.93 -1.36 21.34
CA ILE A 100 -11.70 -2.14 21.36
C ILE A 100 -10.92 -1.70 22.60
N ASP A 101 -10.55 -2.68 23.41
CA ASP A 101 -9.66 -2.47 24.55
C ASP A 101 -8.36 -1.78 24.09
N ILE A 102 -8.03 -0.64 24.72
CA ILE A 102 -6.79 0.12 24.48
C ILE A 102 -5.58 -0.81 24.62
N GLY A 103 -5.64 -1.78 25.54
CA GLY A 103 -4.63 -2.83 25.71
C GLY A 103 -4.43 -3.67 24.46
N SER A 104 -5.51 -4.05 23.77
CA SER A 104 -5.45 -4.85 22.53
C SER A 104 -4.80 -4.07 21.38
N LYS A 105 -5.13 -2.77 21.22
CA LYS A 105 -4.48 -1.90 20.22
C LYS A 105 -3.00 -1.71 20.51
N ARG A 106 -2.65 -1.45 21.77
CA ARG A 106 -1.27 -1.31 22.21
C ARG A 106 -0.48 -2.59 21.95
N GLN A 107 -1.05 -3.73 22.32
CA GLN A 107 -0.44 -5.04 22.06
C GLN A 107 -0.23 -5.28 20.57
N LEU A 108 -1.21 -4.97 19.71
CA LEU A 108 -1.04 -5.13 18.25
C LEU A 108 0.13 -4.30 17.72
N ARG A 109 0.25 -3.03 18.15
CA ARG A 109 1.39 -2.18 17.75
C ARG A 109 2.71 -2.73 18.26
N GLU A 110 2.73 -3.24 19.48
CA GLU A 110 3.91 -3.82 20.11
C GLU A 110 4.33 -5.14 19.49
N MET A 111 3.41 -5.97 18.97
CA MET A 111 3.70 -7.26 18.33
C MET A 111 3.89 -7.15 16.82
N MET A 112 3.26 -6.17 16.16
CA MET A 112 3.28 -6.05 14.70
C MET A 112 3.72 -4.63 14.31
N PRO A 113 5.03 -4.33 14.27
CA PRO A 113 5.55 -3.00 14.00
C PRO A 113 5.00 -2.38 12.70
N PHE A 114 4.86 -3.19 11.62
CA PHE A 114 4.28 -2.72 10.38
C PHE A 114 2.80 -2.31 10.54
N MET A 115 2.01 -3.01 11.36
CA MET A 115 0.63 -2.60 11.65
C MET A 115 0.60 -1.27 12.41
N SER A 116 1.58 -1.00 13.27
CA SER A 116 1.69 0.31 13.92
C SER A 116 1.95 1.43 12.91
N LEU A 117 2.78 1.19 11.89
CA LEU A 117 3.06 2.12 10.80
C LEU A 117 1.84 2.35 9.90
N PHE A 118 1.26 1.27 9.35
CA PHE A 118 0.22 1.35 8.33
C PHE A 118 -1.21 1.41 8.91
N GLY A 119 -1.40 1.22 10.21
CA GLY A 119 -2.74 1.20 10.81
C GLY A 119 -3.63 0.09 10.24
N GLY A 120 -4.94 0.25 10.38
CA GLY A 120 -5.94 -0.63 9.78
C GLY A 120 -7.28 -0.57 10.51
N ALA A 121 -8.32 -1.05 9.84
CA ALA A 121 -9.60 -1.37 10.44
C ALA A 121 -9.48 -2.69 11.21
N ILE A 122 -9.88 -2.66 12.48
CA ILE A 122 -9.95 -3.82 13.36
C ILE A 122 -11.37 -3.80 13.91
N GLU A 123 -12.16 -4.84 13.65
CA GLU A 123 -13.59 -4.88 13.99
C GLU A 123 -14.31 -3.59 13.52
N ASN A 124 -14.82 -2.80 14.47
CA ASN A 124 -15.61 -1.60 14.21
C ASN A 124 -14.80 -0.30 14.37
N GLN A 125 -13.47 -0.36 14.49
CA GLN A 125 -12.66 0.83 14.71
C GLN A 125 -11.44 0.91 13.80
N ILE A 126 -11.06 2.15 13.46
CA ILE A 126 -9.86 2.45 12.71
C ILE A 126 -8.71 2.70 13.70
N MET A 127 -7.63 1.92 13.56
CA MET A 127 -6.34 2.22 14.18
C MET A 127 -5.54 3.10 13.23
N ALA A 128 -5.32 4.36 13.62
CA ALA A 128 -4.49 5.28 12.83
C ALA A 128 -3.05 4.76 12.68
N GLY A 129 -2.49 4.86 11.49
CA GLY A 129 -1.08 4.56 11.25
C GLY A 129 -0.16 5.69 11.73
N LYS A 130 1.14 5.38 11.84
CA LYS A 130 2.21 6.35 12.06
C LYS A 130 2.89 6.82 10.76
N LEU A 131 2.50 6.25 9.62
CA LEU A 131 3.04 6.56 8.29
C LEU A 131 2.05 7.39 7.47
N GLU A 132 2.53 8.54 6.99
CA GLU A 132 1.95 9.31 5.89
C GLU A 132 2.74 9.05 4.60
N VAL A 133 2.02 8.98 3.48
CA VAL A 133 2.60 8.71 2.15
C VAL A 133 2.10 9.79 1.20
N ASP A 134 3.02 10.52 0.60
CA ASP A 134 2.70 11.61 -0.31
C ASP A 134 2.20 11.06 -1.66
N HIS A 135 1.56 11.91 -2.46
CA HIS A 135 1.37 11.60 -3.88
C HIS A 135 2.73 11.61 -4.58
N ALA A 136 2.93 10.70 -5.54
CA ALA A 136 4.07 10.83 -6.45
C ALA A 136 3.65 11.71 -7.62
N ILE A 137 4.33 12.84 -7.79
CA ILE A 137 4.01 13.86 -8.80
C ILE A 137 5.15 13.98 -9.82
N PRO A 138 4.87 14.26 -11.10
CA PRO A 138 5.91 14.42 -12.09
C PRO A 138 6.81 15.61 -11.77
N ILE A 139 8.10 15.42 -12.03
CA ILE A 139 9.04 16.54 -12.12
C ILE A 139 8.86 17.09 -13.53
N CYS A 140 8.13 18.20 -13.66
CA CYS A 140 7.77 18.86 -14.91
C CYS A 140 7.68 20.39 -14.73
N SER A 141 7.59 21.10 -15.85
CA SER A 141 7.58 22.58 -15.86
C SER A 141 6.43 23.20 -15.06
N GLU A 142 5.27 22.54 -15.02
CA GLU A 142 4.07 23.00 -14.33
C GLU A 142 4.17 22.83 -12.81
N LEU A 143 5.03 21.94 -12.32
CA LEU A 143 5.14 21.60 -10.90
C LEU A 143 6.45 22.06 -10.25
N ILE A 144 7.16 23.02 -10.86
CA ILE A 144 8.39 23.57 -10.27
C ILE A 144 8.11 24.14 -8.87
N GLU A 145 7.00 24.88 -8.69
CA GLU A 145 6.61 25.46 -7.39
C GLU A 145 6.36 24.41 -6.30
N TYR A 146 5.97 23.19 -6.68
CA TYR A 146 5.68 22.10 -5.76
C TYR A 146 6.89 21.19 -5.52
N THR A 147 7.70 21.00 -6.56
CA THR A 147 8.84 20.07 -6.53
C THR A 147 10.14 20.75 -6.10
N ASN A 148 10.26 22.06 -6.31
CA ASN A 148 11.50 22.82 -6.24
C ASN A 148 12.62 22.24 -7.13
N ILE A 149 12.25 21.60 -8.25
CA ILE A 149 13.18 21.00 -9.21
C ILE A 149 12.88 21.60 -10.59
N GLU A 150 13.88 22.27 -11.17
CA GLU A 150 13.83 22.82 -12.52
C GLU A 150 13.64 21.72 -13.57
N GLU A 151 12.63 21.88 -14.42
CA GLU A 151 12.37 21.02 -15.57
C GLU A 151 11.68 21.84 -16.68
N LYS A 152 12.10 21.63 -17.92
CA LYS A 152 11.55 22.36 -19.08
C LYS A 152 10.41 21.63 -19.75
N LYS A 153 10.35 20.30 -19.59
CA LYS A 153 9.31 19.48 -20.21
C LYS A 153 7.99 19.61 -19.47
N SER A 154 6.93 19.72 -20.24
CA SER A 154 5.57 19.61 -19.73
C SER A 154 5.26 18.16 -19.34
N PHE A 155 4.38 17.94 -18.35
CA PHE A 155 3.87 16.59 -18.12
C PHE A 155 3.04 16.07 -19.32
N TRP A 156 2.53 16.93 -20.20
CA TRP A 156 1.85 16.52 -21.43
C TRP A 156 2.77 15.74 -22.37
N ASP A 157 4.06 16.09 -22.39
CA ASP A 157 5.10 15.38 -23.17
C ASP A 157 5.54 14.06 -22.51
N MET A 158 5.08 13.80 -21.29
CA MET A 158 5.39 12.59 -20.52
C MET A 158 4.25 11.57 -20.57
N LEU A 159 3.12 11.91 -21.19
CA LEU A 159 1.97 11.03 -21.35
C LEU A 159 2.01 10.34 -22.71
N GLU A 160 1.63 9.07 -22.73
CA GLU A 160 1.44 8.29 -23.95
C GLU A 160 0.15 7.49 -23.87
N GLU A 161 -0.41 7.14 -25.04
CA GLU A 161 -1.55 6.24 -25.13
C GLU A 161 -1.10 4.91 -25.72
N ILE A 162 -1.34 3.82 -24.99
CA ILE A 162 -0.94 2.47 -25.39
C ILE A 162 -2.18 1.65 -25.73
N TYR A 163 -2.13 0.96 -26.87
CA TYR A 163 -3.19 0.10 -27.38
C TYR A 163 -2.96 -1.36 -26.99
N TYR A 164 -3.99 -2.00 -26.47
CA TYR A 164 -3.99 -3.43 -26.17
C TYR A 164 -5.15 -4.15 -26.85
N THR A 165 -4.97 -5.46 -27.01
CA THR A 165 -6.00 -6.37 -27.48
C THR A 165 -6.19 -7.50 -26.48
N ARG A 166 -7.44 -7.77 -26.08
CA ARG A 166 -7.82 -9.02 -25.42
C ARG A 166 -8.49 -9.92 -26.45
N ARG A 167 -8.01 -11.15 -26.55
CA ARG A 167 -8.61 -12.21 -27.37
C ARG A 167 -9.39 -13.13 -26.44
N ASP A 168 -10.59 -13.49 -26.86
CA ASP A 168 -11.36 -14.56 -26.24
C ASP A 168 -11.02 -15.88 -26.94
N ASP A 169 -10.58 -16.88 -26.17
CA ASP A 169 -10.12 -18.19 -26.66
C ASP A 169 -11.23 -19.27 -26.59
N LEU A 170 -12.49 -18.87 -26.35
CA LEU A 170 -13.64 -19.78 -26.44
C LEU A 170 -13.69 -20.45 -27.82
N GLU A 171 -13.45 -21.76 -27.84
CA GLU A 171 -13.60 -22.59 -29.04
C GLU A 171 -15.06 -22.66 -29.48
N GLU A 172 -15.27 -22.52 -30.80
CA GLU A 172 -16.55 -22.52 -31.48
C GLU A 172 -17.36 -23.80 -31.20
N LYS A 173 -18.22 -23.78 -30.19
CA LYS A 173 -19.33 -24.73 -30.12
C LYS A 173 -20.53 -24.06 -30.78
N SER A 174 -20.85 -24.53 -31.98
CA SER A 174 -22.04 -24.20 -32.79
C SER A 174 -22.18 -22.74 -33.25
N GLY A 175 -21.60 -22.45 -34.42
CA GLY A 175 -22.22 -21.66 -35.51
C GLY A 175 -22.46 -20.15 -35.35
N GLU A 176 -22.65 -19.59 -34.16
CA GLU A 176 -22.99 -18.16 -34.01
C GLU A 176 -22.46 -17.52 -32.71
N VAL A 177 -21.14 -17.52 -32.51
CA VAL A 177 -20.51 -16.57 -31.56
C VAL A 177 -19.30 -15.93 -32.25
N LYS A 178 -19.40 -14.64 -32.56
CA LYS A 178 -18.27 -13.84 -33.05
C LYS A 178 -17.22 -13.76 -31.93
N THR A 179 -16.01 -14.25 -32.17
CA THR A 179 -14.86 -14.01 -31.30
C THR A 179 -14.69 -12.49 -31.09
N GLN A 180 -15.01 -12.00 -29.89
CA GLN A 180 -15.01 -10.57 -29.63
C GLN A 180 -13.60 -10.15 -29.22
N GLN A 181 -12.75 -9.85 -30.20
CA GLN A 181 -11.45 -9.24 -29.92
C GLN A 181 -11.67 -7.80 -29.43
N MET A 182 -11.53 -7.57 -28.12
CA MET A 182 -11.73 -6.25 -27.52
C MET A 182 -10.43 -5.45 -27.57
N LYS A 183 -10.46 -4.32 -28.29
CA LYS A 183 -9.41 -3.30 -28.23
C LYS A 183 -9.69 -2.36 -27.07
N TYR A 184 -8.66 -2.01 -26.32
CA TYR A 184 -8.74 -0.99 -25.27
C TYR A 184 -7.46 -0.18 -25.24
N THR A 185 -7.57 1.09 -24.82
CA THR A 185 -6.43 1.97 -24.67
C THR A 185 -6.18 2.28 -23.21
N THR A 186 -4.93 2.58 -22.88
CA THR A 186 -4.56 3.06 -21.56
C THR A 186 -3.56 4.18 -21.70
N GLU A 187 -3.90 5.34 -21.15
CA GLU A 187 -2.98 6.44 -21.00
C GLU A 187 -1.99 6.12 -19.88
N CYS A 188 -0.71 6.29 -20.16
CA CYS A 188 0.40 5.98 -19.29
C CYS A 188 1.33 7.17 -19.16
N LEU A 189 2.08 7.24 -18.05
CA LEU A 189 3.30 8.01 -18.01
C LEU A 189 4.42 7.21 -18.67
N SER A 190 5.17 7.85 -19.56
CA SER A 190 6.22 7.21 -20.34
C SER A 190 7.43 6.84 -19.51
N ALA A 191 8.12 5.79 -19.95
CA ALA A 191 9.41 5.42 -19.40
C ALA A 191 10.39 6.62 -19.42
N GLY A 192 11.21 6.74 -18.38
CA GLY A 192 12.11 7.88 -18.18
C GLY A 192 11.48 9.05 -17.41
N THR A 193 10.14 9.10 -17.27
CA THR A 193 9.48 10.09 -16.41
C THR A 193 10.00 9.99 -14.97
N ARG A 194 10.32 11.14 -14.38
CA ARG A 194 10.76 11.23 -12.99
C ARG A 194 9.62 11.77 -12.13
N LEU A 195 9.41 11.16 -10.97
CA LEU A 195 8.38 11.54 -10.02
C LEU A 195 9.02 11.90 -8.68
N LEU A 196 8.68 13.06 -8.13
CA LEU A 196 8.99 13.40 -6.75
C LEU A 196 7.99 12.69 -5.83
N HIS A 197 8.50 12.09 -4.76
CA HIS A 197 7.68 11.35 -3.80
C HIS A 197 8.26 11.45 -2.39
N GLY A 198 7.44 11.19 -1.37
CA GLY A 198 7.85 11.31 0.02
C GLY A 198 7.03 10.49 1.01
N PHE A 199 7.61 10.32 2.19
CA PHE A 199 7.01 9.68 3.35
C PHE A 199 7.27 10.52 4.59
N THR A 200 6.33 10.48 5.54
CA THR A 200 6.52 11.00 6.88
C THR A 200 6.25 9.90 7.91
N LEU A 201 7.19 9.70 8.84
CA LEU A 201 7.00 8.89 10.03
C LEU A 201 6.72 9.79 11.23
N ASN A 202 5.63 9.51 11.96
CA ASN A 202 5.20 10.29 13.12
C ASN A 202 5.35 9.47 14.40
N TYR A 203 6.08 10.01 15.39
CA TYR A 203 6.17 9.41 16.73
C TYR A 203 6.56 7.92 16.74
N VAL A 204 7.51 7.55 15.88
CA VAL A 204 8.02 6.17 15.76
C VAL A 204 9.09 5.87 16.81
N ASN A 205 9.12 4.63 17.29
CA ASN A 205 10.27 4.07 18.00
C ASN A 205 11.28 3.48 17.01
N GLU A 206 12.44 3.03 17.51
CA GLU A 206 13.54 2.53 16.69
C GLU A 206 13.16 1.27 15.89
N VAL A 207 12.32 0.38 16.44
CA VAL A 207 11.85 -0.83 15.75
C VAL A 207 10.89 -0.47 14.62
N GLU A 208 9.97 0.46 14.86
CA GLU A 208 9.03 0.95 13.84
C GLU A 208 9.78 1.69 12.71
N GLU A 209 10.75 2.54 13.05
CA GLU A 209 11.59 3.25 12.09
C GLU A 209 12.40 2.26 11.22
N ALA A 210 13.09 1.30 11.85
CA ALA A 210 13.83 0.25 11.14
C ALA A 210 12.92 -0.67 10.29
N CYS A 211 11.72 -0.99 10.78
CA CYS A 211 10.73 -1.77 10.04
C CYS A 211 10.30 -1.03 8.76
N PHE A 212 10.06 0.28 8.84
CA PHE A 212 9.76 1.09 7.66
C PHE A 212 10.92 1.10 6.66
N TYR A 213 12.16 1.29 7.11
CA TYR A 213 13.32 1.29 6.21
C TYR A 213 13.50 -0.05 5.49
N ASN A 214 13.32 -1.16 6.20
CA ASN A 214 13.31 -2.50 5.59
C ASN A 214 12.21 -2.62 4.52
N ALA A 215 10.97 -2.22 4.85
CA ALA A 215 9.85 -2.27 3.91
C ALA A 215 10.06 -1.38 2.67
N LEU A 216 10.67 -0.21 2.84
CA LEU A 216 10.99 0.71 1.74
C LEU A 216 12.04 0.09 0.80
N ARG A 217 13.10 -0.53 1.34
CA ARG A 217 14.10 -1.24 0.53
C ARG A 217 13.48 -2.38 -0.27
N LEU A 218 12.71 -3.24 0.40
CA LEU A 218 12.05 -4.37 -0.27
C LEU A 218 11.04 -3.91 -1.34
N TRP A 219 10.36 -2.78 -1.12
CA TRP A 219 9.46 -2.21 -2.13
C TRP A 219 10.22 -1.66 -3.35
N ILE A 220 11.38 -1.03 -3.14
CA ILE A 220 12.26 -0.60 -4.23
C ILE A 220 12.79 -1.82 -5.01
N GLU A 221 13.26 -2.86 -4.31
CA GLU A 221 13.76 -4.10 -4.91
C GLU A 221 12.68 -4.85 -5.71
N LYS A 222 11.42 -4.77 -5.28
CA LYS A 222 10.27 -5.34 -6.02
C LYS A 222 10.08 -4.73 -7.41
N ASP A 223 10.56 -3.50 -7.63
CA ASP A 223 10.58 -2.83 -8.93
C ASP A 223 9.20 -2.88 -9.62
N SER A 224 8.16 -2.46 -8.92
CA SER A 224 6.79 -2.44 -9.45
C SER A 224 5.94 -1.37 -8.79
N ILE A 225 5.28 -0.55 -9.60
CA ILE A 225 4.33 0.49 -9.16
C ILE A 225 3.17 0.62 -10.15
N GLY A 226 1.96 0.94 -9.67
CA GLY A 226 0.79 1.11 -10.54
C GLY A 226 0.15 -0.20 -11.02
N GLY A 227 -0.63 -0.11 -12.09
CA GLY A 227 -1.36 -1.22 -12.70
C GLY A 227 -0.59 -1.90 -13.83
N LEU A 228 -1.14 -2.99 -14.36
CA LEU A 228 -0.62 -3.72 -15.53
C LEU A 228 0.81 -4.30 -15.35
N SER A 229 1.28 -4.47 -14.12
CA SER A 229 2.63 -4.99 -13.83
C SER A 229 2.88 -6.37 -14.43
N ALA A 230 1.84 -7.22 -14.52
CA ALA A 230 1.91 -8.53 -15.14
C ALA A 230 2.26 -8.52 -16.64
N ILE A 231 2.12 -7.37 -17.31
CA ILE A 231 2.43 -7.19 -18.73
C ILE A 231 3.53 -6.14 -18.95
N GLY A 232 4.41 -5.95 -17.95
CA GLY A 232 5.64 -5.16 -18.10
C GLY A 232 5.53 -3.69 -17.71
N HIS A 233 4.40 -3.23 -17.19
CA HIS A 233 4.23 -1.83 -16.76
C HIS A 233 4.80 -1.55 -15.38
N GLY A 234 5.13 -0.29 -15.13
CA GLY A 234 5.40 0.20 -13.79
C GLY A 234 6.73 -0.23 -13.20
N ARG A 235 7.72 -0.59 -14.03
CA ARG A 235 9.10 -0.75 -13.57
C ARG A 235 9.69 0.62 -13.25
N PHE A 236 10.46 0.74 -12.18
CA PHE A 236 11.07 1.97 -11.72
C PHE A 236 12.40 1.75 -11.00
N ARG A 237 13.23 2.79 -10.97
CA ARG A 237 14.33 2.93 -10.01
C ARG A 237 13.94 4.00 -8.98
N GLY A 238 14.02 3.66 -7.70
CA GLY A 238 13.75 4.61 -6.61
C GLY A 238 15.02 4.91 -5.83
N GLY A 239 15.21 6.18 -5.45
CA GLY A 239 16.24 6.59 -4.49
C GLY A 239 15.62 7.54 -3.48
N TYR A 240 15.88 7.31 -2.19
CA TYR A 240 15.29 8.06 -1.08
C TYR A 240 16.33 8.48 -0.05
N LEU A 241 16.16 9.69 0.49
CA LEU A 241 16.98 10.28 1.53
C LEU A 241 16.15 10.51 2.80
N ILE A 242 16.65 10.01 3.92
CA ILE A 242 16.13 10.26 5.27
C ILE A 242 16.68 11.60 5.75
N ASP A 243 15.76 12.49 6.15
CA ASP A 243 16.03 13.87 6.59
C ASP A 243 17.01 14.60 5.66
N GLN A 244 16.91 14.32 4.34
CA GLN A 244 17.77 14.84 3.26
C GLN A 244 19.28 14.54 3.42
N LYS A 245 19.64 13.56 4.25
CA LYS A 245 21.04 13.30 4.64
C LYS A 245 21.50 11.88 4.40
N ILE A 246 20.67 10.89 4.71
CA ILE A 246 21.07 9.48 4.74
C ILE A 246 20.33 8.74 3.63
N GLU A 247 21.07 8.13 2.71
CA GLU A 247 20.51 7.22 1.71
C GLU A 247 19.80 6.03 2.37
N ILE A 248 18.63 5.67 1.86
CA ILE A 248 17.82 4.59 2.43
C ILE A 248 18.58 3.26 2.47
N GLU A 249 19.49 3.01 1.53
CA GLU A 249 20.37 1.85 1.44
C GLU A 249 21.40 1.79 2.59
N LYS A 250 21.71 2.93 3.20
CA LYS A 250 22.66 3.06 4.34
C LYS A 250 21.96 3.13 5.69
N ALA A 251 20.63 3.25 5.73
CA ALA A 251 19.86 3.27 6.96
C ALA A 251 20.09 2.02 7.85
N ASP A 252 20.11 2.19 9.16
CA ASP A 252 20.19 1.04 10.06
C ASP A 252 18.82 0.35 10.18
N ILE A 253 18.78 -0.96 9.92
CA ILE A 253 17.60 -1.81 10.06
C ILE A 253 17.75 -2.87 11.16
N SER A 254 18.88 -2.86 11.88
CA SER A 254 19.25 -3.88 12.87
C SER A 254 18.24 -4.00 14.01
N ALA A 255 17.68 -2.88 14.47
CA ALA A 255 16.66 -2.86 15.52
C ALA A 255 15.43 -3.71 15.16
N TYR A 256 15.00 -3.69 13.90
CA TYR A 256 13.88 -4.52 13.45
C TYR A 256 14.28 -6.01 13.34
N GLY A 257 15.46 -6.32 12.79
CA GLY A 257 15.96 -7.69 12.72
C GLY A 257 16.09 -8.34 14.10
N LYS A 258 16.75 -7.65 15.03
CA LYS A 258 16.91 -8.09 16.42
C LYS A 258 15.56 -8.30 17.11
N TYR A 259 14.64 -7.35 16.95
CA TYR A 259 13.29 -7.47 17.50
C TYR A 259 12.57 -8.74 17.00
N MET A 260 12.64 -9.02 15.68
CA MET A 260 12.01 -10.20 15.09
C MET A 260 12.63 -11.50 15.60
N GLU A 261 13.96 -11.57 15.75
CA GLU A 261 14.67 -12.75 16.25
C GLU A 261 14.37 -13.02 17.73
N GLU A 262 14.54 -12.02 18.59
CA GLU A 262 14.35 -12.15 20.05
C GLU A 262 12.90 -12.46 20.42
N ASN A 263 11.93 -12.01 19.61
CA ASN A 263 10.52 -12.18 19.88
C ASN A 263 9.86 -13.26 19.01
N LYS A 264 10.60 -13.99 18.15
CA LYS A 264 10.03 -14.88 17.13
C LYS A 264 8.91 -15.77 17.65
N LYS A 265 9.16 -16.54 18.71
CA LYS A 265 8.16 -17.44 19.30
C LYS A 265 6.91 -16.68 19.76
N LYS A 266 7.10 -15.57 20.49
CA LYS A 266 6.02 -14.73 21.02
C LYS A 266 5.17 -14.13 19.90
N LEU A 267 5.81 -13.73 18.79
CA LEU A 267 5.14 -13.20 17.61
C LEU A 267 4.32 -14.27 16.88
N THR A 268 4.91 -15.44 16.67
CA THR A 268 4.22 -16.60 16.07
C THR A 268 3.01 -17.00 16.91
N ASP A 269 3.17 -17.15 18.23
CA ASP A 269 2.07 -17.45 19.15
C ASP A 269 0.96 -16.38 19.10
N TYR A 270 1.36 -15.10 18.94
CA TYR A 270 0.40 -14.00 18.81
C TYR A 270 -0.41 -14.10 17.51
N VAL A 271 0.24 -14.40 16.37
CA VAL A 271 -0.45 -14.58 15.07
C VAL A 271 -1.42 -15.75 15.16
N HIS A 272 -1.00 -16.92 15.66
CA HIS A 272 -1.89 -18.07 15.82
C HIS A 272 -3.08 -17.79 16.73
N ARG A 273 -2.89 -16.98 17.77
CA ARG A 273 -3.99 -16.56 18.64
C ARG A 273 -4.99 -15.64 17.92
N LEU A 274 -4.52 -14.80 16.98
CA LEU A 274 -5.41 -13.98 16.14
C LEU A 274 -6.18 -14.81 15.11
N GLU A 275 -5.66 -15.97 14.71
CA GLU A 275 -6.33 -16.91 13.80
C GLU A 275 -7.46 -17.69 14.48
N GLN A 276 -7.37 -17.90 15.80
CA GLN A 276 -8.42 -18.62 16.53
C GLN A 276 -9.74 -17.83 16.52
N PRO A 277 -10.87 -18.49 16.21
CA PRO A 277 -12.17 -17.83 16.28
C PRO A 277 -12.40 -17.34 17.71
N LYS A 278 -12.80 -16.07 17.85
CA LYS A 278 -13.21 -15.54 19.15
C LYS A 278 -14.41 -16.36 19.60
N THR A 279 -14.23 -17.23 20.59
CA THR A 279 -15.34 -17.98 21.18
C THR A 279 -16.38 -16.98 21.66
N LEU A 280 -17.57 -17.03 21.04
CA LEU A 280 -18.76 -16.40 21.59
C LEU A 280 -18.89 -16.91 23.02
N LYS A 281 -18.80 -16.01 24.01
CA LYS A 281 -19.14 -16.38 25.38
C LYS A 281 -20.53 -17.02 25.35
N PRO A 282 -20.77 -18.17 25.98
CA PRO A 282 -22.10 -18.73 26.07
C PRO A 282 -23.02 -17.65 26.66
N SER A 283 -24.15 -17.39 26.00
CA SER A 283 -25.23 -16.61 26.58
C SER A 283 -25.50 -17.20 27.97
N LYS A 284 -25.46 -16.36 29.01
CA LYS A 284 -25.91 -16.79 30.34
C LYS A 284 -27.29 -17.40 30.16
N THR A 285 -27.38 -18.70 30.38
CA THR A 285 -28.61 -19.46 30.47
C THR A 285 -29.49 -18.73 31.49
N GLN A 286 -30.69 -18.35 31.07
CA GLN A 286 -31.74 -17.91 31.99
C GLN A 286 -32.04 -19.08 32.92
N ASN A 287 -31.54 -19.00 34.14
CA ASN A 287 -32.10 -19.72 35.27
C ASN A 287 -32.97 -18.73 36.02
N GLU A 288 -34.27 -19.04 36.08
CA GLU A 288 -35.29 -18.69 37.09
C GLU A 288 -36.66 -18.82 36.40
N ASN A 289 -37.68 -19.49 36.90
CA ASN A 289 -37.86 -20.51 37.92
C ASN A 289 -39.27 -21.06 37.63
N SER A 290 -39.40 -22.38 37.48
CA SER A 290 -40.66 -23.07 37.79
C SER A 290 -40.75 -23.20 39.31
N SER A 291 -41.99 -23.24 39.83
CA SER A 291 -42.43 -23.48 41.21
C SER A 291 -42.79 -22.22 42.00
N ASP A 292 -43.99 -21.69 41.82
CA ASP A 292 -45.17 -21.89 42.68
C ASP A 292 -46.36 -21.03 42.21
#